data_AF-A0A954NIX8-F1
#
_entry.id   AF-A0A954NIX8-F1
#
_cell.length_a   1.000
_cell.length_b   1.000
_cell.length_c   1.000
_cell.angle_alpha   90.00
_cell.angle_beta   90.00
_cell.angle_gamma   90.00
#
_symmetry.space_group_name_H-M   'P 1'
#
loop_
_entity.id
_entity.type
_entity.pdbx_description
1 polymer ?
#
loop_
_entity_poly.entity_id
_entity_poly.type
_entity_poly.pdbx_seq_one_letter_code
_entity_poly.pdbx_strand_id
1 'polypeptide(L)' 'MTDSPKNDDLVRAANAGDLETVRRLIEGGADPNSVDNHGMGPLLNFHPEVTRYLLEHGADPDKQRNENIAP' A
#
# COMPACT_ATOMS: atom_id res chain seq x y z
N MET A 1 3.76 12.45 -6.09
CA MET A 1 4.33 13.23 -4.97
C MET A 1 3.74 12.70 -3.67
N THR A 2 4.25 11.59 -3.16
CA THR A 2 4.17 11.26 -1.73
C THR A 2 5.56 11.50 -1.18
N ASP A 3 5.86 12.75 -0.80
CA ASP A 3 7.17 13.18 -0.26
C ASP A 3 7.49 12.57 1.13
N SER A 4 6.78 11.50 1.53
CA SER A 4 6.89 10.88 2.84
C SER A 4 7.55 9.50 2.71
N PRO A 5 8.79 9.32 3.22
CA PRO A 5 9.51 8.04 3.12
C PRO A 5 8.73 6.85 3.69
N LYS A 6 7.86 7.09 4.67
CA LYS A 6 6.96 6.09 5.26
C LYS A 6 6.00 5.45 4.24
N ASN A 7 5.56 6.21 3.25
CA ASN A 7 4.59 5.76 2.26
C ASN A 7 5.26 4.89 1.19
N ASP A 8 6.47 5.27 0.77
CA ASP A 8 7.31 4.46 -0.13
C ASP A 8 7.73 3.14 0.54
N ASP A 9 8.05 3.19 1.84
CA ASP A 9 8.39 2.00 2.62
C ASP A 9 7.19 1.06 2.77
N LEU A 10 5.96 1.60 2.88
CA LEU A 10 4.74 0.81 2.94
C LEU A 10 4.50 0.05 1.64
N VAL A 11 4.67 0.71 0.49
CA VAL A 11 4.53 0.06 -0.82
C VAL A 11 5.59 -1.03 -1.01
N ARG A 12 6.84 -0.80 -0.58
CA ARG A 12 7.90 -1.83 -0.63
C ARG A 12 7.61 -3.02 0.26
N ALA A 13 7.20 -2.79 1.50
CA ALA A 13 6.86 -3.85 2.45
C ALA A 13 5.68 -4.68 1.94
N ALA A 14 4.67 -4.02 1.36
CA ALA A 14 3.52 -4.71 0.82
C ALA A 14 3.84 -5.53 -0.44
N ASN A 15 4.70 -5.01 -1.33
CA ASN A 15 5.25 -5.77 -2.46
C ASN A 15 6.05 -7.00 -2.01
N ALA A 16 6.81 -6.87 -0.91
CA ALA A 16 7.59 -7.96 -0.34
C ALA A 16 6.75 -8.99 0.43
N GLY A 17 5.49 -8.67 0.76
CA GLY A 17 4.65 -9.51 1.62
C GLY A 17 4.99 -9.41 3.10
N ASP A 18 5.74 -8.38 3.49
CA ASP A 18 6.18 -8.18 4.87
C ASP A 18 5.07 -7.54 5.71
N LEU A 19 4.18 -8.39 6.22
CA LEU A 19 3.05 -7.96 7.06
C LEU A 19 3.50 -7.24 8.35
N GLU A 20 4.61 -7.65 8.95
CA GLU A 20 5.11 -7.03 10.18
C GLU A 20 5.55 -5.58 9.93
N THR A 21 6.28 -5.34 8.84
CA THR A 21 6.66 -3.97 8.46
C THR A 21 5.44 -3.14 8.06
N VAL A 22 4.48 -3.72 7.33
CA VAL A 22 3.20 -3.06 7.00
C VAL A 22 2.45 -2.63 8.27
N ARG A 23 2.29 -3.52 9.25
CA ARG A 23 1.67 -3.22 10.55
C ARG A 23 2.33 -2.02 11.23
N ARG A 24 3.65 -2.06 11.37
CA ARG A 24 4.41 -1.00 12.03
C ARG A 24 4.26 0.36 11.34
N LEU A 25 4.17 0.37 10.01
CA LEU A 25 4.02 1.60 9.24
C LEU A 25 2.61 2.18 9.37
N ILE A 26 1.57 1.35 9.28
CA ILE A 26 0.17 1.75 9.46
C ILE A 26 -0.06 2.26 10.89
N GLU A 27 0.42 1.54 11.90
CA GLU A 27 0.38 1.99 13.30
C GLU A 27 1.20 3.28 13.52
N GLY A 28 2.25 3.47 12.72
CA GLY A 28 3.06 4.69 12.68
C GLY A 28 2.44 5.86 11.91
N GLY A 29 1.18 5.73 11.47
CA GLY A 29 0.41 6.75 10.76
C GLY A 29 0.69 6.83 9.26
N ALA A 30 1.25 5.79 8.65
CA ALA A 30 1.33 5.71 7.19
C ALA A 30 -0.07 5.61 6.59
N ASP A 31 -0.27 6.27 5.44
CA ASP A 31 -1.55 6.21 4.75
C ASP A 31 -1.68 4.86 4.02
N PRO A 32 -2.65 3.99 4.36
CA PRO A 32 -2.86 2.71 3.69
C PRO A 32 -3.16 2.85 2.19
N ASN A 33 -3.58 4.04 1.73
CA ASN A 33 -3.88 4.36 0.34
C ASN A 33 -2.73 5.03 -0.42
N SER A 34 -1.55 5.08 0.21
CA SER A 34 -0.35 5.60 -0.45
C SER A 34 -0.07 4.84 -1.74
N VAL A 35 0.38 5.54 -2.76
CA VAL A 35 0.85 4.93 -4.01
C VAL A 35 2.30 5.33 -4.25
N ASP A 36 3.07 4.47 -4.90
CA ASP A 36 4.44 4.80 -5.29
C ASP A 36 4.49 5.82 -6.44
N ASN A 37 5.70 6.12 -6.92
CA ASN A 37 5.94 7.03 -8.05
C ASN A 37 5.35 6.53 -9.39
N HIS A 38 4.93 5.26 -9.47
CA HIS A 38 4.24 4.67 -10.61
C HIS A 38 2.71 4.62 -10.42
N GLY A 39 2.21 5.15 -9.30
CA GLY A 39 0.79 5.07 -8.95
C GLY A 39 0.36 3.67 -8.48
N MET A 40 1.31 2.78 -8.15
CA MET A 40 1.01 1.46 -7.63
C MET A 40 0.81 1.54 -6.12
N GLY A 41 -0.40 1.22 -5.64
CA GLY A 41 -0.69 1.13 -4.21
C GLY A 41 -0.20 -0.20 -3.60
N PRO A 42 -0.13 -0.30 -2.26
CA PRO A 42 0.35 -1.46 -1.54
C PRO A 42 -0.53 -2.71 -1.69
N LEU A 43 -1.77 -2.60 -2.18
CA LEU A 43 -2.62 -3.71 -2.60
C LEU A 43 -2.09 -4.36 -3.88
N LEU A 44 -1.03 -5.16 -3.74
CA LEU A 44 -0.62 -6.11 -4.78
C LEU A 44 -1.16 -7.51 -4.46
N ASN A 45 -1.87 -8.07 -5.43
CA ASN A 45 -2.55 -9.37 -5.46
C ASN A 45 -1.70 -10.61 -5.07
N PHE A 46 -0.43 -10.43 -4.70
CA PHE A 46 0.47 -11.53 -4.36
C PHE A 46 0.41 -11.93 -2.88
N HIS A 47 -0.04 -11.04 -1.99
CA HIS A 47 0.00 -11.26 -0.54
C HIS A 47 -1.38 -11.03 0.13
N PRO A 48 -2.20 -12.08 0.26
CA PRO A 48 -3.56 -11.96 0.76
C PRO A 48 -3.64 -11.48 2.22
N GLU A 49 -2.65 -11.81 3.05
CA GLU A 49 -2.59 -11.39 4.45
C GLU A 49 -2.35 -9.88 4.58
N VAL A 50 -1.40 -9.35 3.82
CA VAL A 50 -1.12 -7.91 3.73
C VAL A 50 -2.33 -7.17 3.16
N THR A 51 -2.91 -7.69 2.08
CA THR A 51 -4.10 -7.13 1.44
C THR A 51 -5.24 -7.01 2.44
N ARG A 52 -5.55 -8.10 3.16
CA ARG A 52 -6.60 -8.11 4.17
C ARG A 52 -6.34 -7.08 5.27
N TYR A 53 -5.10 -7.02 5.78
CA TYR A 53 -4.75 -6.07 6.83
C TYR A 53 -4.93 -4.62 6.38
N LEU A 54 -4.46 -4.27 5.17
CA LEU A 54 -4.66 -2.94 4.62
C LEU A 54 -6.15 -2.59 4.48
N LEU A 55 -6.98 -3.53 3.99
CA LEU A 55 -8.43 -3.34 3.86
C LEU A 55 -9.11 -3.12 5.22
N GLU A 56 -8.72 -3.88 6.25
CA GLU A 56 -9.19 -3.70 7.63
C GLU A 56 -8.86 -2.29 8.18
N HIS A 57 -7.79 -1.67 7.68
CA HIS A 57 -7.34 -0.33 8.04
C HIS A 57 -7.79 0.78 7.09
N GLY A 58 -8.77 0.52 6.21
CA GLY A 58 -9.36 1.55 5.35
C GLY A 58 -8.62 1.77 4.03
N ALA A 59 -7.79 0.81 3.62
CA ALA A 59 -7.34 0.73 2.23
C ALA A 59 -8.53 0.61 1.28
N ASP A 60 -8.51 1.42 0.23
CA ASP A 60 -9.48 1.44 -0.85
C ASP A 60 -8.88 0.68 -2.05
N PRO A 61 -9.42 -0.50 -2.41
CA PRO A 61 -8.92 -1.28 -3.52
C PRO A 61 -9.01 -0.56 -4.86
N ASP A 62 -9.97 0.35 -5.03
CA ASP A 62 -10.16 1.12 -6.26
C ASP A 62 -9.13 2.26 -6.40
N LYS A 63 -8.57 2.75 -5.28
CA LYS A 63 -7.51 3.76 -5.29
C LYS A 63 -6.12 3.19 -5.51
N GLN A 64 -5.92 1.94 -5.12
CA GLN A 64 -4.61 1.29 -5.17
C GLN A 64 -4.39 0.52 -6.47
N ARG A 65 -5.50 0.07 -7.06
CA ARG A 65 -5.55 -0.32 -8.46
C ARG A 65 -5.69 0.95 -9.26
N ASN A 66 -4.57 1.60 -9.61
CA ASN A 66 -4.61 2.72 -10.54
C ASN A 66 -5.16 2.23 -11.89
N GLU A 67 -6.49 2.26 -12.06
CA GLU A 67 -7.19 1.93 -13.30
C GLU A 67 -7.00 3.02 -14.37
N ASN A 68 -6.24 4.07 -14.08
CA ASN A 68 -5.98 5.18 -15.00
C ASN A 68 -4.79 4.93 -15.95
N ILE A 69 -4.39 3.66 -16.14
CA ILE A 69 -3.56 3.21 -17.27
C ILE A 69 -4.46 2.53 -18.31
N ALA A 70 -5.54 3.21 -18.69
CA ALA A 70 -6.19 3.01 -19.99
C ALA A 70 -5.51 3.98 -20.99
N PRO A 71 -5.34 3.58 -22.26
CA PRO A 71 -4.17 3.81 -23.12
C PRO A 71 -3.70 5.25 -23.35
#